data_AF-A0A1V4QH55-F1
#
_entry.id   AF-A0A1V4QH55-F1
#
_cell.length_a   1.000
_cell.length_b   1.000
_cell.length_c   1.000
_cell.angle_alpha   90.00
_cell.angle_beta   90.00
_cell.angle_gamma   90.00
#
_symmetry.space_group_name_H-M   'P 1'
#
loop_
_entity.id
_entity.type
_entity.pdbx_description
1 polymer ?
#
loop_
_entity_poly.entity_id
_entity_poly.type
_entity_poly.pdbx_seq_one_letter_code
_entity_poly.pdbx_strand_id
1 'polypeptide(L)'
;MKTNGTGEKVIYAGKGDDNDPILTNNILYFKSNVDGDWDVYKLNLKTKILIKLTHNRLPDWNPRISRDGTKLLIARKLKRRWRLFFINIQNPVPAGVIVAAIQEKVKKD
;
A
#
# COMPACT_ATOMS: atom_id res chain seq x y z
N MET A 1 -10.65 -7.50 -32.92
CA MET A 1 -10.88 -6.59 -31.77
C MET A 1 -9.75 -6.83 -30.76
N LYS A 2 -9.07 -5.80 -30.28
CA LYS A 2 -8.18 -5.96 -29.11
C LYS A 2 -9.08 -6.16 -27.90
N THR A 3 -9.02 -7.33 -27.28
CA THR A 3 -9.97 -7.80 -26.26
C THR A 3 -9.79 -7.13 -24.89
N ASN A 4 -8.79 -6.26 -24.76
CA ASN A 4 -8.31 -5.68 -23.51
C ASN A 4 -8.28 -4.14 -23.53
N GLY A 5 -9.25 -3.51 -24.19
CA GLY A 5 -9.46 -2.06 -24.14
C GLY A 5 -8.44 -1.18 -24.86
N THR A 6 -7.33 -1.74 -25.34
CA THR A 6 -6.20 -1.03 -26.00
C THR A 6 -5.44 -0.07 -25.08
N GLY A 7 -4.15 0.17 -25.35
CA GLY A 7 -3.36 1.17 -24.61
C GLY A 7 -2.92 0.75 -23.20
N GLU A 8 -2.87 -0.55 -22.91
CA GLU A 8 -2.36 -1.05 -21.63
C GLU A 8 -0.92 -0.61 -21.37
N LYS A 9 -0.66 -0.19 -20.14
CA LYS A 9 0.66 0.23 -19.69
C LYS A 9 0.85 -0.13 -18.23
N VAL A 10 2.02 -0.69 -17.92
CA VAL A 10 2.48 -0.87 -16.54
C VAL A 10 2.74 0.51 -15.93
N ILE A 11 2.00 0.86 -14.87
CA ILE A 11 2.15 2.13 -14.15
C ILE A 11 3.05 2.03 -12.91
N TYR A 12 3.18 0.81 -12.36
CA TYR A 12 4.04 0.44 -11.25
C TYR A 12 4.27 -1.08 -11.28
N ALA A 13 5.46 -1.53 -10.91
CA ALA A 13 5.79 -2.94 -10.73
C ALA A 13 6.84 -3.05 -9.61
N GLY A 14 6.41 -3.48 -8.42
CA GLY A 14 7.29 -3.80 -7.32
C GLY A 14 7.95 -5.18 -7.48
N LYS A 15 8.78 -5.56 -6.50
CA LYS A 15 9.30 -6.93 -6.37
C LYS A 15 8.32 -7.87 -5.67
N GLY A 16 7.26 -7.33 -5.09
CA GLY A 16 6.16 -8.09 -4.49
C GLY A 16 4.92 -8.07 -5.38
N ASP A 17 3.88 -8.75 -4.92
CA ASP A 17 2.55 -8.70 -5.49
C ASP A 17 1.87 -7.39 -5.12
N ASP A 18 1.42 -6.63 -6.13
CA ASP A 18 0.76 -5.34 -5.98
C ASP A 18 -0.72 -5.46 -6.36
N ASN A 19 -1.63 -5.22 -5.41
CA ASN A 19 -3.06 -5.51 -5.57
C ASN A 19 -3.97 -4.42 -5.00
N ASP A 20 -5.27 -4.55 -5.26
CA ASP A 20 -6.35 -3.66 -4.81
C ASP A 20 -6.10 -2.16 -5.09
N PRO A 21 -5.78 -1.79 -6.35
CA PRO A 21 -5.42 -0.42 -6.66
C PRO A 21 -6.62 0.53 -6.53
N ILE A 22 -6.34 1.74 -6.03
CA ILE A 22 -7.20 2.90 -6.14
C ILE A 22 -6.40 4.04 -6.71
N LEU A 23 -6.86 4.57 -7.83
CA LEU A 23 -6.32 5.79 -8.39
C LEU A 23 -7.26 6.95 -8.10
N THR A 24 -6.73 8.02 -7.49
CA THR A 24 -7.43 9.30 -7.37
C THR A 24 -6.47 10.43 -7.67
N ASN A 25 -6.88 11.34 -8.57
CA ASN A 25 -6.03 12.37 -9.14
C ASN A 25 -4.73 11.78 -9.75
N ASN A 26 -3.60 11.91 -9.06
CA ASN A 26 -2.31 11.34 -9.46
C ASN A 26 -1.71 10.45 -8.36
N ILE A 27 -2.53 10.01 -7.41
CA ILE A 27 -2.10 9.20 -6.30
C ILE A 27 -2.71 7.81 -6.47
N LEU A 28 -1.83 6.83 -6.60
CA LEU A 28 -2.17 5.41 -6.57
C LEU A 28 -2.01 4.92 -5.13
N TYR A 29 -3.07 4.37 -4.56
CA TYR A 29 -3.03 3.59 -3.34
C TYR A 29 -3.19 2.13 -3.69
N PHE A 30 -2.44 1.25 -3.05
CA PHE A 30 -2.47 -0.19 -3.33
C PHE A 30 -1.89 -0.94 -2.13
N LYS A 31 -2.17 -2.24 -2.03
CA LYS A 31 -1.46 -3.11 -1.08
C LYS A 31 -0.30 -3.81 -1.78
N SER A 32 0.80 -3.98 -1.07
CA SER A 32 1.97 -4.70 -1.54
C SER A 32 2.52 -5.59 -0.44
N ASN A 33 3.05 -6.76 -0.79
CA ASN A 33 3.79 -7.65 0.10
C ASN A 33 5.31 -7.60 -0.14
N VAL A 34 5.81 -6.52 -0.75
CA VAL A 34 7.22 -6.38 -1.15
C VAL A 34 8.23 -6.60 0.00
N ASP A 35 7.82 -6.37 1.25
CA ASP A 35 8.64 -6.64 2.43
C ASP A 35 8.12 -7.82 3.27
N GLY A 36 7.30 -8.71 2.71
CA GLY A 36 6.88 -9.96 3.35
C GLY A 36 5.55 -9.90 4.12
N ASP A 37 5.05 -8.71 4.44
CA ASP A 37 3.73 -8.50 5.02
C ASP A 37 2.87 -7.65 4.08
N TRP A 38 1.55 -7.87 4.05
CA TRP A 38 0.63 -7.07 3.23
C TRP A 38 0.39 -5.71 3.87
N ASP A 39 1.05 -4.70 3.34
CA ASP A 39 0.93 -3.31 3.77
C ASP A 39 0.37 -2.42 2.66
N VAL A 40 -0.20 -1.28 3.04
CA VAL A 40 -0.74 -0.28 2.13
C VAL A 40 0.31 0.77 1.80
N TYR A 41 0.40 1.09 0.51
CA TYR A 41 1.33 2.06 -0.04
C TYR A 41 0.59 3.17 -0.78
N LYS A 42 1.28 4.30 -0.91
CA LYS A 42 0.89 5.48 -1.67
C LYS A 42 1.99 5.81 -2.66
N LEU A 43 1.67 5.82 -3.94
CA LEU A 43 2.55 6.26 -5.01
C LEU A 43 1.99 7.53 -5.64
N ASN A 44 2.79 8.60 -5.64
CA ASN A 44 2.52 9.75 -6.48
C ASN A 44 3.02 9.49 -7.90
N LEU A 45 2.12 9.38 -8.87
CA LEU A 45 2.45 9.04 -10.26
C LEU A 45 3.25 10.13 -10.99
N LYS A 46 3.16 11.39 -10.54
CA LYS A 46 3.91 12.53 -11.09
C LYS A 46 5.33 12.58 -10.54
N THR A 47 5.47 12.56 -9.22
CA THR A 47 6.79 12.69 -8.57
C THR A 47 7.52 11.36 -8.42
N LYS A 48 6.84 10.23 -8.69
CA LYS A 48 7.32 8.85 -8.47
C LYS A 48 7.69 8.52 -7.02
N ILE A 49 7.27 9.36 -6.08
CA ILE A 49 7.50 9.13 -4.65
C ILE A 49 6.55 8.04 -4.15
N LEU A 50 7.14 6.95 -3.67
CA LEU A 50 6.46 5.83 -3.02
C LEU A 50 6.58 5.96 -1.50
N ILE A 51 5.46 5.86 -0.79
CA ILE A 51 5.36 6.02 0.66
C ILE A 51 4.61 4.83 1.23
N LYS A 52 5.14 4.26 2.31
CA LYS A 52 4.47 3.20 3.09
C LYS A 52 3.51 3.83 4.11
N LEU A 53 2.23 3.43 4.07
CA LEU A 53 1.18 3.98 4.94
C LEU A 53 0.86 3.09 6.15
N THR A 54 1.10 1.79 6.05
CA THR A 54 0.97 0.85 7.17
C THR A 54 2.25 0.05 7.32
N HIS A 55 2.58 -0.35 8.55
CA HIS A 55 3.64 -1.31 8.80
C HIS A 55 3.33 -2.08 10.06
N ASN A 56 2.91 -3.33 9.91
CA ASN A 56 2.54 -4.19 11.03
C ASN A 56 2.54 -5.67 10.61
N ARG A 57 2.49 -6.58 11.60
CA ARG A 57 2.51 -8.03 11.37
C ARG A 57 1.18 -8.62 10.87
N LEU A 58 0.19 -7.78 10.55
CA LEU A 58 -1.14 -8.23 10.15
C LEU A 58 -1.44 -7.67 8.76
N PRO A 59 -2.14 -8.45 7.91
CA PRO A 59 -2.42 -8.01 6.55
C PRO A 59 -3.47 -6.90 6.51
N ASP A 60 -3.17 -5.85 5.73
CA ASP A 60 -4.03 -4.70 5.45
C ASP A 60 -4.54 -4.72 4.00
N TRP A 61 -5.85 -4.91 3.85
CA TRP A 61 -6.48 -5.25 2.58
C TRP A 61 -7.55 -4.24 2.16
N ASN A 62 -7.91 -4.28 0.89
CA ASN A 62 -9.06 -3.55 0.32
C ASN A 62 -9.09 -2.06 0.71
N PRO A 63 -8.02 -1.28 0.45
CA PRO A 63 -8.04 0.15 0.74
C PRO A 63 -9.23 0.82 0.05
N ARG A 64 -9.77 1.88 0.65
CA ARG A 64 -10.79 2.79 0.09
C ARG A 64 -10.50 4.21 0.56
N ILE A 65 -10.51 5.18 -0.35
CA ILE A 65 -10.19 6.58 -0.04
C ILE A 65 -11.44 7.33 0.43
N SER A 66 -11.30 8.13 1.50
CA SER A 66 -12.34 9.07 1.92
C SER A 66 -12.52 10.19 0.88
N ARG A 67 -13.72 10.76 0.78
CA ARG A 67 -14.03 11.80 -0.22
C ARG A 67 -13.13 13.04 -0.09
N ASP A 68 -12.72 13.37 1.13
CA ASP A 68 -11.80 14.48 1.43
C ASP A 68 -10.32 14.15 1.20
N GLY A 69 -9.99 12.89 0.88
CA GLY A 69 -8.61 12.44 0.64
C GLY A 69 -7.72 12.39 1.89
N THR A 70 -8.28 12.49 3.10
CA THR A 70 -7.49 12.51 4.35
C THR A 70 -7.29 11.12 4.96
N LYS A 71 -8.16 10.15 4.64
CA LYS A 71 -8.14 8.82 5.25
C LYS A 71 -8.31 7.70 4.23
N LEU A 72 -7.66 6.57 4.50
CA LEU A 72 -7.98 5.29 3.88
C LEU A 72 -8.76 4.42 4.84
N LEU A 73 -9.90 3.88 4.42
CA LEU A 73 -10.55 2.75 5.06
C LEU A 73 -9.88 1.46 4.56
N ILE A 74 -9.52 0.57 5.47
CA ILE A 74 -8.90 -0.72 5.17
C ILE A 74 -9.59 -1.85 5.95
N ALA A 75 -9.41 -3.10 5.51
CA ALA A 75 -9.73 -4.30 6.28
C ALA A 75 -8.44 -4.93 6.83
N ARG A 76 -8.33 -5.05 8.16
CA ARG A 76 -7.20 -5.70 8.84
C ARG A 76 -7.63 -7.01 9.48
N LYS A 77 -6.86 -8.08 9.30
CA LYS A 77 -7.16 -9.40 9.89
C LYS A 77 -6.61 -9.49 11.33
N LEU A 78 -7.43 -9.11 12.30
CA LEU A 78 -7.08 -9.25 13.72
C LEU A 78 -7.45 -10.63 14.24
N LYS A 79 -6.43 -11.42 14.59
CA LYS A 79 -6.58 -12.84 14.94
C LYS A 79 -7.30 -13.59 13.81
N ARG A 80 -8.56 -14.00 14.02
CA ARG A 80 -9.37 -14.74 13.05
C ARG A 80 -10.50 -13.91 12.42
N ARG A 81 -10.52 -12.59 12.62
CA ARG A 81 -11.61 -11.72 12.15
C ARG A 81 -11.10 -10.48 11.43
N TRP A 82 -11.72 -10.16 10.30
CA TRP A 82 -11.50 -8.90 9.61
C TRP A 82 -12.21 -7.76 10.35
N ARG A 83 -11.52 -6.65 10.53
CA ARG A 83 -12.08 -5.40 11.10
C ARG A 83 -11.69 -4.23 10.23
N LEU A 84 -12.52 -3.19 10.27
CA LEU A 84 -12.31 -1.98 9.47
C LEU A 84 -11.56 -0.92 10.26
N PHE A 85 -10.58 -0.29 9.62
CA PHE A 85 -9.76 0.77 10.22
C PHE A 85 -9.63 1.96 9.28
N PHE A 86 -9.55 3.16 9.86
CA PHE A 86 -9.04 4.32 9.15
C PHE A 86 -7.53 4.44 9.33
N ILE A 87 -6.83 4.72 8.24
CA ILE A 87 -5.42 5.13 8.20
C ILE A 87 -5.37 6.59 7.81
N ASN A 88 -4.60 7.39 8.54
CA ASN A 88 -4.37 8.78 8.21
C ASN A 88 -3.30 8.88 7.12
N ILE A 89 -3.63 9.48 5.99
CA ILE A 89 -2.72 9.58 4.83
C ILE A 89 -1.64 10.65 5.03
N GLN A 90 -1.91 11.65 5.87
CA GLN A 90 -0.99 12.74 6.18
C GLN A 90 0.03 12.34 7.25
N ASN A 91 -0.13 11.19 7.90
CA ASN A 91 0.80 10.66 8.89
C ASN A 91 1.31 9.27 8.46
N PRO A 92 2.20 9.19 7.46
CA PRO A 92 2.73 7.92 6.99
C PRO A 92 3.67 7.26 8.01
N VAL A 93 4.04 6.00 7.76
CA VAL A 93 5.02 5.30 8.60
C VAL A 93 6.36 6.06 8.55
N PRO A 94 6.95 6.44 9.70
CA PRO A 94 8.22 7.15 9.72
C PRO A 94 9.35 6.33 9.10
N ALA A 95 10.25 7.00 8.37
CA ALA A 95 11.37 6.34 7.69
C ALA A 95 12.26 5.52 8.65
N GLY A 96 12.50 6.01 9.87
CA GLY A 96 13.28 5.29 10.87
C GLY A 96 12.69 3.93 11.26
N VAL A 97 11.36 3.80 11.29
CA VAL A 97 10.67 2.53 11.55
C VAL A 97 10.91 1.55 10.40
N ILE A 98 10.84 2.03 9.16
CA ILE A 98 11.06 1.22 7.95
C ILE A 98 12.52 0.74 7.91
N VAL A 99 13.47 1.63 8.16
CA VAL A 99 14.91 1.30 8.16
C VAL A 99 15.23 0.26 9.24
N ALA A 100 14.71 0.42 10.46
CA ALA A 100 14.90 -0.56 11.52
C ALA A 100 14.35 -1.95 11.13
N ALA A 101 13.14 -2.00 10.54
CA ALA A 101 12.54 -3.25 10.09
C ALA A 101 13.34 -3.95 8.98
N ILE A 102 13.94 -3.20 8.06
CA ILE A 102 14.84 -3.76 7.03
C ILE A 102 16.10 -4.34 7.67
N GLN A 103 16.73 -3.61 8.59
CA GLN A 103 17.94 -4.07 9.28
C GLN A 103 17.70 -5.35 10.11
N GLU A 104 16.55 -5.46 10.76
CA GLU A 104 16.18 -6.67 11.50
C GLU A 104 16.00 -7.89 10.61
N LYS A 105 15.50 -7.72 9.37
CA LYS A 105 15.36 -8.81 8.40
C LYS A 105 16.72 -9.27 7.89
N VAL A 106 17.58 -8.33 7.49
CA VAL A 106 18.93 -8.63 7.01
C VAL A 106 19.78 -9.38 8.06
N LYS A 107 19.56 -9.15 9.36
CA LYS A 107 20.27 -9.87 10.43
C LYS A 107 19.80 -11.32 10.64
N LYS A 108 18.63 -11.69 10.13
CA LYS A 108 18.03 -13.02 10.32
C LYS A 108 18.30 -13.95 9.14
N ASP A 109 18.84 -13.43 8.05
CA ASP A 109 19.29 -14.15 6.86
C ASP A 109 20.80 -14.46 6.96
#